data_AF-A0A9W7G9Z1-F1
#
_entry.id   AF-A0A9W7G9Z1-F1
#
_cell.length_a   1.000
_cell.length_b   1.000
_cell.length_c   1.000
_cell.angle_alpha   90.00
_cell.angle_beta   90.00
_cell.angle_gamma   90.00
#
_symmetry.space_group_name_H-M   'P 1'
#
loop_
_entity.id
_entity.type
_entity.pdbx_description
1 polymer ?
#
loop_
_entity_poly.entity_id
_entity_poly.type
_entity_poly.pdbx_seq_one_letter_code
_entity_poly.pdbx_strand_id
1 'polypeptide(L)'
;MGKIWGWISNSDSLHFNKYVTKNDKKNDKNTTNKNLFSYPTLLRGLKARAIDEVKLRSLSSKAHLALQSQDRVQMAQLAQEMSRVAYGRGVTAQKRQVSLERFGCVEWTPLVMDLIADFASGRGVVEIGAGNGQWSRRLSDMGCDVVAFDDMSGVPLNRNLYHGGTKPNRDHFFSAVRKGDSSVFRGGSGSGYVGEGGRVLLIVYPDRSGWALETVTAWMKQSTDNTAMVYVGEGRNGANACEGFFDLLEGEGWRVVRVEDLGCKGGKGYEKAFFMERVVTDEGSE
;
A
#
# COMPACT_ATOMS: atom_id res chain seq x y z
N MET A 1 -15.81 20.50 5.61
CA MET A 1 -14.52 20.18 6.28
C MET A 1 -14.45 18.75 6.84
N GLY A 2 -15.17 17.76 6.27
CA GLY A 2 -15.18 16.39 6.79
C GLY A 2 -14.69 15.40 5.75
N LYS A 3 -13.41 15.02 5.84
CA LYS A 3 -12.72 13.85 5.21
C LYS A 3 -11.18 13.96 5.22
N ILE A 4 -10.58 14.97 5.88
CA ILE A 4 -9.11 15.11 6.01
C ILE A 4 -8.47 13.92 6.75
N TRP A 5 -9.25 13.17 7.53
CA TRP A 5 -8.80 12.05 8.36
C TRP A 5 -9.49 10.71 8.00
N GLY A 6 -9.78 10.49 6.71
CA GLY A 6 -10.54 9.32 6.21
C GLY A 6 -9.91 7.93 6.39
N TRP A 7 -9.03 7.74 7.37
CA TRP A 7 -8.21 6.53 7.55
C TRP A 7 -8.60 5.68 8.75
N ILE A 8 -9.66 6.04 9.49
CA ILE A 8 -10.15 5.22 10.60
C ILE A 8 -11.63 4.96 10.36
N SER A 9 -11.92 3.89 9.62
CA SER A 9 -13.25 3.31 9.63
C SER A 9 -13.50 2.67 11.00
N ASN A 10 -14.77 2.56 11.44
CA ASN A 10 -15.09 1.82 12.67
C ASN A 10 -14.54 0.37 12.65
N SER A 11 -14.35 -0.21 11.47
CA SER A 11 -13.76 -1.54 11.27
C SER A 11 -12.25 -1.60 11.54
N ASP A 12 -11.48 -0.57 11.19
CA ASP A 12 -10.03 -0.51 11.51
C ASP A 12 -9.80 -0.43 13.03
N SER A 13 -10.76 0.18 13.70
CA SER A 13 -10.81 0.42 15.13
C SER A 13 -10.94 -0.86 15.99
N LEU A 14 -11.56 -1.89 15.43
CA LEU A 14 -11.67 -3.21 16.07
C LEU A 14 -10.42 -4.07 15.83
N HIS A 15 -9.71 -3.81 14.74
CA HIS A 15 -8.58 -4.62 14.31
C HIS A 15 -7.39 -4.53 15.27
N PHE A 16 -7.11 -3.33 15.81
CA PHE A 16 -5.94 -3.15 16.68
C PHE A 16 -6.18 -3.54 18.15
N ASN A 17 -7.45 -3.71 18.56
CA ASN A 17 -7.78 -4.04 19.95
C ASN A 17 -7.14 -5.36 20.41
N LYS A 18 -6.96 -6.32 19.49
CA LYS A 18 -6.30 -7.60 19.79
C LYS A 18 -4.84 -7.45 20.24
N TYR A 19 -4.19 -6.31 19.96
CA TYR A 19 -2.80 -6.05 20.37
C TYR A 19 -2.67 -5.42 21.76
N VAL A 20 -3.77 -5.01 22.38
CA VAL A 20 -3.79 -4.38 23.71
C VAL A 20 -3.73 -5.44 24.83
N THR A 21 -4.15 -6.68 24.57
CA THR A 21 -4.30 -7.71 25.60
C THR A 21 -3.58 -9.02 25.28
N LYS A 22 -2.58 -9.34 26.12
CA LYS A 22 -1.96 -10.64 26.44
C LYS A 22 -0.95 -11.33 25.49
N ASN A 23 -0.05 -12.01 26.19
CA ASN A 23 1.01 -12.92 25.77
C ASN A 23 0.45 -14.23 25.22
N ASP A 24 0.42 -14.39 23.90
CA ASP A 24 0.29 -15.71 23.29
C ASP A 24 1.64 -16.15 22.73
N LYS A 25 2.29 -17.06 23.44
CA LYS A 25 3.44 -17.84 22.97
C LYS A 25 2.96 -19.27 22.70
N LYS A 26 2.65 -19.59 21.46
CA LYS A 26 2.71 -20.96 20.94
C LYS A 26 3.43 -20.94 19.60
N ASN A 27 4.65 -21.45 19.58
CA ASN A 27 5.45 -21.63 18.38
C ASN A 27 5.10 -22.99 17.77
N ASP A 28 4.59 -22.96 16.55
CA ASP A 28 4.39 -24.13 15.70
C ASP A 28 5.53 -24.15 14.66
N LYS A 29 6.43 -25.13 14.78
CA LYS A 29 7.67 -25.24 14.00
C LYS A 29 7.49 -26.24 12.85
N ASN A 30 6.89 -25.85 11.72
CA ASN A 30 7.13 -26.55 10.45
C ASN A 30 6.45 -25.88 9.24
N THR A 31 6.99 -24.77 8.75
CA THR A 31 6.70 -24.25 7.38
C THR A 31 7.69 -23.13 7.11
N THR A 32 8.48 -23.26 6.06
CA THR A 32 9.59 -22.35 5.71
C THR A 32 9.12 -20.92 5.37
N ASN A 33 7.83 -20.74 5.07
CA ASN A 33 7.23 -19.43 4.77
C ASN A 33 6.35 -18.84 5.90
N LYS A 34 6.12 -19.56 7.02
CA LYS A 34 5.30 -19.01 8.13
C LYS A 34 6.01 -17.79 8.72
N ASN A 35 5.31 -16.65 8.74
CA ASN A 35 5.75 -15.34 9.26
C ASN A 35 6.59 -14.48 8.31
N LEU A 36 6.60 -14.78 7.00
CA LEU A 36 7.28 -13.95 6.02
C LEU A 36 6.81 -12.48 6.08
N PHE A 37 5.50 -12.29 6.24
CA PHE A 37 4.89 -10.96 6.36
C PHE A 37 4.71 -10.54 7.82
N SER A 38 5.43 -11.13 8.78
CA SER A 38 5.35 -10.76 10.19
C SER A 38 6.74 -10.51 10.75
N TYR A 39 7.07 -9.24 11.00
CA TYR A 39 8.40 -8.84 11.44
C TYR A 39 8.35 -8.00 12.73
N PRO A 40 9.42 -8.03 13.56
CA PRO A 40 9.39 -7.43 14.90
C PRO A 40 9.06 -5.93 14.92
N THR A 41 9.48 -5.16 13.91
CA THR A 41 9.18 -3.72 13.83
C THR A 41 7.70 -3.48 13.57
N LEU A 42 7.05 -4.25 12.69
CA LEU A 42 5.59 -4.18 12.48
C LEU A 42 4.84 -4.54 13.75
N LEU A 43 5.19 -5.64 14.42
CA LEU A 43 4.50 -6.06 15.66
C LEU A 43 4.59 -5.01 16.78
N ARG A 44 5.74 -4.34 16.94
CA ARG A 44 5.86 -3.20 17.87
C ARG A 44 5.02 -2.01 17.41
N GLY A 45 5.01 -1.77 16.10
CA GLY A 45 4.19 -0.75 15.46
C GLY A 45 2.69 -0.90 15.68
N LEU A 46 2.17 -2.11 15.50
CA LEU A 46 0.75 -2.42 15.71
C LEU A 46 0.33 -2.12 17.16
N LYS A 47 1.17 -2.46 18.14
CA LYS A 47 0.94 -2.10 19.55
C LYS A 47 0.94 -0.59 19.76
N ALA A 48 1.89 0.13 19.18
CA ALA A 48 1.94 1.59 19.26
C ALA A 48 0.71 2.24 18.62
N ARG A 49 0.25 1.74 17.46
CA ARG A 49 -0.95 2.22 16.77
C ARG A 49 -2.22 2.02 17.59
N ALA A 50 -2.37 0.88 18.25
CA ALA A 50 -3.50 0.64 19.15
C ALA A 50 -3.58 1.73 20.25
N ILE A 51 -2.43 2.09 20.83
CA ILE A 51 -2.33 3.16 21.84
C ILE A 51 -2.63 4.53 21.22
N ASP A 52 -2.04 4.82 20.06
CA ASP A 52 -2.25 6.08 19.33
C ASP A 52 -3.71 6.27 18.94
N GLU A 53 -4.41 5.21 18.58
CA GLU A 53 -5.81 5.25 18.19
C GLU A 53 -6.72 5.67 19.36
N VAL A 54 -6.55 5.04 20.53
CA VAL A 54 -7.25 5.44 21.76
C VAL A 54 -6.99 6.91 22.06
N LYS A 55 -5.74 7.35 21.89
CA LYS A 55 -5.37 8.75 22.08
C LYS A 55 -6.02 9.69 21.06
N LEU A 56 -6.06 9.33 19.78
CA LEU A 56 -6.70 10.13 18.73
C LEU A 56 -8.20 10.30 18.97
N ARG A 57 -8.89 9.25 19.44
CA ARG A 57 -10.30 9.35 19.83
C ARG A 57 -10.50 10.35 20.96
N SER A 58 -9.68 10.27 22.01
CA SER A 58 -9.72 11.23 23.12
C SER A 58 -9.46 12.68 22.65
N LEU A 59 -8.46 12.88 21.79
CA LEU A 59 -8.16 14.21 21.23
C LEU A 59 -9.30 14.73 20.35
N SER A 60 -9.95 13.86 19.58
CA SER A 60 -11.09 14.22 18.73
C SER A 60 -12.27 14.70 19.57
N SER A 61 -12.57 14.01 20.68
CA SER A 61 -13.62 14.47 21.61
C SER A 61 -13.29 15.82 22.23
N LYS A 62 -12.03 16.07 22.61
CA LYS A 62 -11.59 17.38 23.12
C LYS A 62 -11.70 18.47 22.06
N ALA A 63 -11.34 18.17 20.82
CA ALA A 63 -11.44 19.11 19.70
C ALA A 63 -12.90 19.48 19.41
N HIS A 64 -13.84 18.53 19.55
CA HIS A 64 -15.25 18.82 19.43
C HIS A 64 -15.74 19.82 20.48
N LEU A 65 -15.34 19.64 21.75
CA LEU A 65 -15.68 20.58 22.83
C LEU A 65 -15.05 21.96 22.62
N ALA A 66 -13.77 22.01 22.22
CA ALA A 66 -13.08 23.27 21.90
C ALA A 66 -13.73 24.01 20.72
N LEU A 67 -14.24 23.28 19.74
CA LEU A 67 -14.99 23.85 18.62
C LEU A 67 -16.33 24.45 19.10
N GLN A 68 -17.05 23.76 19.99
CA GLN A 68 -18.30 24.25 20.57
C GLN A 68 -18.10 25.53 21.40
N SER A 69 -16.99 25.63 22.13
CA SER A 69 -16.63 26.83 22.91
C SER A 69 -15.92 27.92 22.09
N GLN A 70 -15.69 27.69 20.80
CA GLN A 70 -14.93 28.58 19.90
C GLN A 70 -13.49 28.89 20.38
N ASP A 71 -12.88 28.00 21.17
CA ASP A 71 -11.51 28.16 21.67
C ASP A 71 -10.48 27.87 20.57
N ARG A 72 -10.09 28.93 19.85
CA ARG A 72 -9.12 28.83 18.74
C ARG A 72 -7.72 28.41 19.19
N VAL A 73 -7.30 28.79 20.41
CA VAL A 73 -5.96 28.47 20.92
C VAL A 73 -5.89 26.98 21.23
N GLN A 74 -6.90 26.44 21.91
CA GLN A 74 -7.01 25.02 22.20
C GLN A 74 -7.13 24.19 20.91
N MET A 75 -7.91 24.63 19.93
CA MET A 75 -8.02 23.96 18.64
C MET A 75 -6.68 23.86 17.91
N ALA A 76 -5.86 24.91 17.93
CA ALA A 76 -4.53 24.88 17.32
C ALA A 76 -3.59 23.89 18.02
N GLN A 77 -3.60 23.85 19.36
CA GLN A 77 -2.81 22.91 20.14
C GLN A 77 -3.23 21.45 19.89
N LEU A 78 -4.54 21.18 19.88
CA LEU A 78 -5.09 19.86 19.60
C LEU A 78 -4.75 19.40 18.19
N ALA A 79 -4.81 20.27 17.18
CA ALA A 79 -4.43 19.94 15.81
C ALA A 79 -2.95 19.54 15.69
N GLN A 80 -2.06 20.23 16.41
CA GLN A 80 -0.64 19.87 16.47
C GLN A 80 -0.44 18.51 17.16
N GLU A 81 -1.12 18.26 18.27
CA GLU A 81 -1.01 16.99 18.98
C GLU A 81 -1.58 15.83 18.15
N MET A 82 -2.75 16.00 17.53
CA MET A 82 -3.34 15.01 16.63
C MET A 82 -2.41 14.70 15.46
N SER A 83 -1.78 15.72 14.86
CA SER A 83 -0.80 15.52 13.78
C SER A 83 0.41 14.71 14.25
N ARG A 84 0.96 15.01 15.43
CA ARG A 84 2.07 14.26 16.01
C ARG A 84 1.71 12.80 16.30
N VAL A 85 0.50 12.55 16.78
CA VAL A 85 0.00 11.19 17.05
C VAL A 85 -0.32 10.45 15.76
N ALA A 86 -0.88 11.11 14.74
CA ALA A 86 -1.20 10.46 13.48
C ALA A 86 0.05 10.15 12.63
N TYR A 87 1.01 11.08 12.55
CA TYR A 87 2.09 11.01 11.55
C TYR A 87 3.49 10.87 12.15
N GLY A 88 3.62 10.93 13.47
CA GLY A 88 4.90 10.84 14.15
C GLY A 88 5.60 12.19 14.31
N ARG A 89 6.82 12.14 14.86
CA ARG A 89 7.55 13.35 15.26
C ARG A 89 8.05 14.10 14.03
N GLY A 90 7.81 15.41 13.98
CA GLY A 90 8.34 16.29 12.94
C GLY A 90 7.61 16.22 11.59
N VAL A 91 6.53 15.43 11.49
CA VAL A 91 5.66 15.34 10.30
C VAL A 91 4.42 16.18 10.52
N THR A 92 4.28 17.23 9.71
CA THR A 92 3.09 18.08 9.67
C THR A 92 2.13 17.61 8.58
N ALA A 93 0.86 18.04 8.62
CA ALA A 93 -0.08 17.79 7.54
C ALA A 93 0.45 18.27 6.17
N GLN A 94 1.12 19.43 6.14
CA GLN A 94 1.76 19.94 4.92
C GLN A 94 2.89 19.01 4.42
N LYS A 95 3.77 18.54 5.31
CA LYS A 95 4.83 17.59 4.92
C LYS A 95 4.26 16.27 4.41
N ARG A 96 3.13 15.81 4.99
CA ARG A 96 2.42 14.65 4.49
C ARG A 96 1.84 14.89 3.10
N GLN A 97 1.20 16.02 2.87
CA GLN A 97 0.66 16.39 1.56
C GLN A 97 1.76 16.38 0.49
N VAL A 98 2.90 17.02 0.76
CA VAL A 98 4.07 17.00 -0.14
C VAL A 98 4.57 15.57 -0.39
N SER A 99 4.51 14.70 0.62
CA SER A 99 4.86 13.29 0.46
C SER A 99 3.86 12.55 -0.44
N LEU A 100 2.55 12.75 -0.26
CA LEU A 100 1.50 12.14 -1.09
C LEU A 100 1.62 12.59 -2.55
N GLU A 101 1.87 13.88 -2.77
CA GLU A 101 2.06 14.47 -4.10
C GLU A 101 3.25 13.87 -4.86
N ARG A 102 4.31 13.50 -4.14
CA ARG A 102 5.54 12.95 -4.72
C ARG A 102 5.55 11.43 -4.82
N PHE A 103 5.02 10.74 -3.82
CA PHE A 103 5.22 9.29 -3.65
C PHE A 103 3.92 8.48 -3.65
N GLY A 104 2.76 9.13 -3.57
CA GLY A 104 1.51 8.44 -3.25
C GLY A 104 1.47 8.03 -1.77
N CYS A 105 0.83 6.91 -1.46
CA CYS A 105 0.61 6.48 -0.07
C CYS A 105 1.89 6.02 0.66
N VAL A 106 2.95 5.66 -0.07
CA VAL A 106 4.19 5.11 0.49
C VAL A 106 5.41 5.61 -0.27
N GLU A 107 6.45 5.99 0.47
CA GLU A 107 7.69 6.56 -0.07
C GLU A 107 8.63 5.48 -0.58
N TRP A 108 8.90 5.49 -1.88
CA TRP A 108 9.95 4.67 -2.49
C TRP A 108 11.34 5.23 -2.17
N THR A 109 12.35 4.35 -2.22
CA THR A 109 13.77 4.71 -2.18
C THR A 109 14.38 4.54 -3.58
N PRO A 110 15.49 5.24 -3.90
CA PRO A 110 16.21 5.00 -5.16
C PRO A 110 16.56 3.52 -5.35
N LEU A 111 17.06 2.86 -4.30
CA LEU A 111 17.39 1.44 -4.32
C LEU A 111 16.19 0.56 -4.71
N VAL A 112 15.01 0.77 -4.11
CA VAL A 112 13.82 -0.02 -4.44
C VAL A 112 13.38 0.21 -5.89
N MET A 113 13.50 1.43 -6.39
CA MET A 113 13.18 1.74 -7.78
C MET A 113 14.13 1.03 -8.76
N ASP A 114 15.43 1.06 -8.48
CA ASP A 114 16.44 0.36 -9.30
C ASP A 114 16.18 -1.15 -9.27
N LEU A 115 15.89 -1.71 -8.10
CA LEU A 115 15.58 -3.14 -7.95
C LEU A 115 14.30 -3.55 -8.70
N ILE A 116 13.25 -2.71 -8.72
CA ILE A 116 12.04 -3.01 -9.51
C ILE A 116 12.36 -2.97 -10.99
N ALA A 117 13.12 -1.97 -11.45
CA ALA A 117 13.54 -1.86 -12.84
C ALA A 117 14.36 -3.08 -13.30
N ASP A 118 15.34 -3.49 -12.49
CA ASP A 118 16.17 -4.67 -12.75
C ASP A 118 15.33 -5.96 -12.72
N PHE A 119 14.47 -6.10 -11.71
CA PHE A 119 13.61 -7.28 -11.57
C PHE A 119 12.63 -7.42 -12.75
N ALA A 120 12.18 -6.30 -13.33
CA ALA A 120 11.29 -6.27 -14.49
C ALA A 120 12.02 -6.20 -15.84
N SER A 121 13.35 -6.24 -15.86
CA SER A 121 14.15 -6.11 -17.08
C SER A 121 13.74 -7.15 -18.14
N GLY A 122 13.51 -6.68 -19.37
CA GLY A 122 13.04 -7.50 -20.49
C GLY A 122 11.57 -7.93 -20.45
N ARG A 123 10.85 -7.67 -19.35
CA ARG A 123 9.45 -8.11 -19.14
C ARG A 123 8.48 -6.94 -18.98
N GLY A 124 8.95 -5.82 -18.45
CA GLY A 124 8.10 -4.69 -18.08
C GLY A 124 7.27 -4.95 -16.83
N VAL A 125 6.53 -3.93 -16.43
CA VAL A 125 5.70 -3.90 -15.21
C VAL A 125 4.23 -3.72 -15.59
N VAL A 126 3.36 -4.45 -14.89
CA VAL A 126 1.94 -4.13 -14.82
C VAL A 126 1.59 -3.73 -13.39
N GLU A 127 1.11 -2.51 -13.18
CA GLU A 127 0.71 -2.00 -11.87
C GLU A 127 -0.82 -1.94 -11.78
N ILE A 128 -1.38 -2.53 -10.72
CA ILE A 128 -2.81 -2.49 -10.42
C ILE A 128 -3.01 -1.79 -9.07
N GLY A 129 -3.94 -0.84 -9.03
CA GLY A 129 -4.09 0.05 -7.88
C GLY A 129 -3.08 1.20 -7.89
N ALA A 130 -2.72 1.70 -9.09
CA ALA A 130 -1.68 2.72 -9.28
C ALA A 130 -2.04 4.09 -8.69
N GLY A 131 -3.29 4.29 -8.29
CA GLY A 131 -3.84 5.54 -7.77
C GLY A 131 -3.62 6.70 -8.74
N ASN A 132 -2.84 7.69 -8.29
CA ASN A 132 -2.49 8.85 -9.12
C ASN A 132 -1.22 8.63 -9.97
N GLY A 133 -0.59 7.45 -9.88
CA GLY A 133 0.50 6.98 -10.74
C GLY A 133 1.90 7.44 -10.35
N GLN A 134 2.16 7.75 -9.08
CA GLN A 134 3.49 8.20 -8.63
C GLN A 134 4.58 7.13 -8.86
N TRP A 135 4.28 5.86 -8.56
CA TRP A 135 5.22 4.76 -8.76
C TRP A 135 5.40 4.45 -10.24
N SER A 136 4.31 4.31 -11.00
CA SER A 136 4.34 4.09 -12.45
C SER A 136 5.09 5.20 -13.19
N ARG A 137 4.87 6.47 -12.83
CA ARG A 137 5.60 7.60 -13.41
C ARG A 137 7.09 7.48 -13.14
N ARG A 138 7.48 7.21 -11.89
CA ARG A 138 8.91 7.12 -11.52
C ARG A 138 9.62 6.00 -12.30
N LEU A 139 8.99 4.84 -12.43
CA LEU A 139 9.52 3.73 -13.22
C LEU A 139 9.56 4.07 -14.72
N SER A 140 8.53 4.73 -15.25
CA SER A 140 8.52 5.18 -16.65
C SER A 140 9.63 6.20 -16.94
N ASP A 141 9.88 7.14 -16.02
CA ASP A 141 10.98 8.12 -16.10
C ASP A 141 12.36 7.44 -16.07
N MET A 142 12.44 6.21 -15.55
CA MET A 142 13.64 5.36 -15.56
C MET A 142 13.75 4.48 -16.82
N GLY A 143 12.80 4.59 -17.76
CA GLY A 143 12.78 3.82 -19.00
C GLY A 143 12.13 2.44 -18.88
N CYS A 144 11.49 2.11 -17.76
CA CYS A 144 10.73 0.86 -17.64
C CYS A 144 9.46 0.91 -18.52
N ASP A 145 9.15 -0.21 -19.18
CA ASP A 145 7.86 -0.39 -19.84
C ASP A 145 6.80 -0.68 -18.76
N VAL A 146 5.97 0.32 -18.44
CA VAL A 146 4.94 0.24 -17.40
C VAL A 146 3.55 0.38 -17.98
N VAL A 147 2.67 -0.55 -17.63
CA VAL A 147 1.22 -0.43 -17.85
C VAL A 147 0.53 -0.35 -16.49
N ALA A 148 -0.11 0.78 -16.21
CA ALA A 148 -0.72 1.04 -14.90
C ALA A 148 -2.23 1.20 -15.00
N PHE A 149 -2.96 0.61 -14.05
CA PHE A 149 -4.41 0.70 -13.93
C PHE A 149 -4.84 1.10 -12.52
N ASP A 150 -5.92 1.85 -12.43
CA ASP A 150 -6.62 2.16 -11.18
C ASP A 150 -8.12 2.42 -11.42
N ASP A 151 -8.96 2.08 -10.45
CA ASP A 151 -10.41 2.30 -10.53
C ASP A 151 -10.83 3.72 -10.10
N MET A 152 -9.89 4.47 -9.53
CA MET A 152 -9.98 5.82 -8.99
C MET A 152 -10.93 5.96 -7.78
N SER A 153 -11.30 4.85 -7.13
CA SER A 153 -12.27 4.85 -6.02
C SER A 153 -11.66 5.30 -4.69
N GLY A 154 -10.35 5.08 -4.50
CA GLY A 154 -9.64 5.27 -3.23
C GLY A 154 -8.37 6.14 -3.30
N VAL A 155 -8.27 7.07 -4.26
CA VAL A 155 -7.02 7.82 -4.49
C VAL A 155 -6.65 8.81 -3.38
N PRO A 156 -5.34 8.95 -3.06
CA PRO A 156 -4.89 9.85 -1.99
C PRO A 156 -5.00 11.33 -2.34
N LEU A 157 -4.93 11.70 -3.62
CA LEU A 157 -5.09 13.08 -4.10
C LEU A 157 -6.42 13.24 -4.82
N ASN A 158 -7.18 14.25 -4.40
CA ASN A 158 -8.44 14.59 -5.05
C ASN A 158 -8.18 15.47 -6.28
N ARG A 159 -8.36 14.91 -7.48
CA ARG A 159 -8.18 15.63 -8.75
C ARG A 159 -9.06 16.88 -8.87
N ASN A 160 -10.22 16.93 -8.21
CA ASN A 160 -11.12 18.09 -8.25
C ASN A 160 -10.54 19.34 -7.55
N LEU A 161 -9.49 19.18 -6.74
CA LEU A 161 -8.77 20.30 -6.12
C LEU A 161 -7.70 20.90 -7.04
N TYR A 162 -7.43 20.26 -8.18
CA TYR A 162 -6.38 20.66 -9.11
C TYR A 162 -6.97 20.96 -10.48
N HIS A 163 -6.90 22.21 -10.91
CA HIS A 163 -7.35 22.60 -12.25
C HIS A 163 -6.54 21.86 -13.34
N GLY A 164 -7.24 21.22 -14.28
CA GLY A 164 -6.65 20.33 -15.29
C GLY A 164 -5.57 20.95 -16.18
N GLY A 165 -5.64 22.26 -16.43
CA GLY A 165 -4.63 22.99 -17.24
C GLY A 165 -3.37 23.40 -16.47
N THR A 166 -3.29 23.12 -15.17
CA THR A 166 -2.21 23.65 -14.31
C THR A 166 -1.03 22.70 -14.19
N LYS A 167 0.14 23.27 -13.90
CA LYS A 167 1.36 22.49 -13.64
C LYS A 167 1.16 21.44 -12.52
N PRO A 168 0.55 21.76 -11.35
CA PRO A 168 0.28 20.77 -10.31
C PRO A 168 -0.54 19.57 -10.80
N ASN A 169 -1.54 19.78 -11.66
CA ASN A 169 -2.31 18.65 -12.20
C ASN A 169 -1.40 17.70 -13.01
N ARG A 170 -0.57 18.26 -13.89
CA ARG A 170 0.38 17.46 -14.70
C ARG A 170 1.47 16.78 -13.87
N ASP A 171 1.92 17.44 -12.80
CA ASP A 171 2.97 16.93 -11.92
C ASP A 171 2.45 15.78 -11.04
N HIS A 172 1.22 15.89 -10.52
CA HIS A 172 0.70 14.99 -9.49
C HIS A 172 -0.17 13.86 -10.02
N PHE A 173 -0.69 13.97 -11.24
CA PHE A 173 -1.51 12.93 -11.87
C PHE A 173 -0.81 12.41 -13.12
N PHE A 174 -0.44 11.13 -13.11
CA PHE A 174 0.17 10.52 -14.28
C PHE A 174 -0.91 10.15 -15.31
N SER A 175 -0.85 10.78 -16.47
CA SER A 175 -1.85 10.61 -17.54
C SER A 175 -1.84 9.22 -18.17
N ALA A 176 -0.78 8.44 -17.98
CA ALA A 176 -0.68 7.08 -18.50
C ALA A 176 -1.39 6.03 -17.63
N VAL A 177 -1.85 6.39 -16.42
CA VAL A 177 -2.69 5.49 -15.61
C VAL A 177 -4.05 5.35 -16.29
N ARG A 178 -4.39 4.12 -16.65
CA ARG A 178 -5.64 3.76 -17.31
C ARG A 178 -6.69 3.44 -16.26
N LYS A 179 -7.97 3.62 -16.61
CA LYS A 179 -9.05 3.18 -15.74
C LYS A 179 -9.17 1.64 -15.81
N GLY A 180 -9.14 0.96 -14.67
CA GLY A 180 -9.29 -0.50 -14.61
C GLY A 180 -8.98 -1.07 -13.23
N ASP A 181 -9.38 -2.32 -13.02
CA ASP A 181 -9.18 -3.11 -11.80
C ASP A 181 -8.67 -4.52 -12.15
N SER A 182 -8.82 -5.49 -11.25
CA SER A 182 -8.41 -6.89 -11.48
C SER A 182 -9.06 -7.54 -12.72
N SER A 183 -10.18 -7.01 -13.22
CA SER A 183 -10.87 -7.51 -14.41
C SER A 183 -10.10 -7.29 -15.71
N VAL A 184 -9.07 -6.42 -15.74
CA VAL A 184 -8.25 -6.19 -16.93
C VAL A 184 -7.56 -7.45 -17.43
N PHE A 185 -7.35 -8.44 -16.55
CA PHE A 185 -6.75 -9.74 -16.88
C PHE A 185 -7.74 -10.78 -17.43
N ARG A 186 -9.07 -10.52 -17.39
CA ARG A 186 -10.10 -11.51 -17.77
C ARG A 186 -10.46 -11.52 -19.26
N GLY A 187 -9.82 -10.70 -20.09
CA GLY A 187 -9.84 -10.82 -21.56
C GLY A 187 -11.18 -10.59 -22.30
N GLY A 188 -12.24 -10.08 -21.65
CA GLY A 188 -13.60 -10.18 -22.19
C GLY A 188 -14.26 -8.93 -22.81
N SER A 189 -13.81 -7.69 -22.54
CA SER A 189 -14.70 -6.53 -22.74
C SER A 189 -13.99 -5.23 -23.10
N GLY A 190 -13.41 -5.10 -24.30
CA GLY A 190 -13.08 -3.79 -24.94
C GLY A 190 -12.04 -2.87 -24.27
N SER A 191 -11.66 -3.10 -23.02
CA SER A 191 -10.63 -2.39 -22.25
C SER A 191 -9.51 -3.32 -21.76
N GLY A 192 -9.55 -4.59 -22.19
CA GLY A 192 -8.70 -5.67 -21.69
C GLY A 192 -7.22 -5.39 -21.90
N TYR A 193 -6.44 -5.62 -20.87
CA TYR A 193 -5.00 -5.69 -21.00
C TYR A 193 -4.66 -6.97 -21.80
N VAL A 194 -4.44 -6.81 -23.10
CA VAL A 194 -3.93 -7.86 -24.00
C VAL A 194 -2.40 -7.78 -24.05
N GLY A 195 -1.76 -7.68 -22.89
CA GLY A 195 -0.31 -7.79 -22.84
C GLY A 195 0.10 -9.25 -22.96
N GLU A 196 1.25 -9.47 -23.59
CA GLU A 196 1.97 -10.73 -23.48
C GLU A 196 2.17 -11.03 -21.98
N GLY A 197 1.93 -12.27 -21.57
CA GLY A 197 2.21 -12.70 -20.19
C GLY A 197 3.68 -12.47 -19.82
N GLY A 198 4.02 -12.64 -18.55
CA GLY A 198 5.41 -12.56 -18.07
C GLY A 198 5.83 -11.23 -17.47
N ARG A 199 5.01 -10.17 -17.60
CA ARG A 199 5.26 -8.89 -16.90
C ARG A 199 5.30 -9.06 -15.39
N VAL A 200 6.13 -8.28 -14.71
CA VAL A 200 6.13 -8.23 -13.25
C VAL A 200 4.87 -7.52 -12.77
N LEU A 201 4.08 -8.19 -11.93
CA LEU A 201 2.95 -7.56 -11.26
C LEU A 201 3.44 -6.67 -10.11
N LEU A 202 3.08 -5.40 -10.13
CA LEU A 202 3.34 -4.45 -9.05
C LEU A 202 2.02 -4.10 -8.35
N ILE A 203 1.97 -4.31 -7.02
CA ILE A 203 0.85 -3.90 -6.16
C ILE A 203 1.41 -3.00 -5.07
N VAL A 204 0.95 -1.75 -5.02
CA VAL A 204 1.44 -0.72 -4.10
C VAL A 204 0.34 -0.27 -3.15
N TYR A 205 0.59 -0.44 -1.86
CA TYR A 205 -0.25 0.01 -0.76
C TYR A 205 -1.74 -0.37 -0.95
N PRO A 206 -2.06 -1.66 -1.17
CA PRO A 206 -3.45 -2.06 -1.30
C PRO A 206 -4.18 -1.83 0.02
N ASP A 207 -5.47 -1.49 -0.04
CA ASP A 207 -6.29 -1.49 1.16
C ASP A 207 -6.55 -2.93 1.65
N ARG A 208 -7.35 -3.08 2.72
CA ARG A 208 -7.63 -4.38 3.34
C ARG A 208 -8.76 -5.16 2.66
N SER A 209 -9.27 -4.68 1.53
CA SER A 209 -10.29 -5.40 0.78
C SER A 209 -9.70 -6.60 0.02
N GLY A 210 -10.54 -7.31 -0.74
CA GLY A 210 -10.14 -8.50 -1.49
C GLY A 210 -9.42 -8.22 -2.81
N TRP A 211 -9.32 -6.96 -3.28
CA TRP A 211 -8.90 -6.71 -4.66
C TRP A 211 -7.46 -7.14 -4.94
N ALA A 212 -6.55 -7.05 -3.97
CA ALA A 212 -5.16 -7.49 -4.16
C ALA A 212 -5.10 -9.01 -4.40
N LEU A 213 -5.88 -9.79 -3.64
CA LEU A 213 -6.01 -11.24 -3.82
C LEU A 213 -6.63 -11.57 -5.18
N GLU A 214 -7.71 -10.87 -5.55
CA GLU A 214 -8.36 -11.03 -6.86
C GLU A 214 -7.40 -10.71 -8.00
N THR A 215 -6.58 -9.67 -7.84
CA THR A 215 -5.59 -9.22 -8.81
C THR A 215 -4.52 -10.26 -9.05
N VAL A 216 -3.85 -10.74 -7.99
CA VAL A 216 -2.81 -11.78 -8.12
C VAL A 216 -3.42 -13.05 -8.71
N THR A 217 -4.62 -13.44 -8.28
CA THR A 217 -5.31 -14.63 -8.80
C THR A 217 -5.66 -14.50 -10.29
N ALA A 218 -6.20 -13.36 -10.71
CA ALA A 218 -6.57 -13.12 -12.10
C ALA A 218 -5.34 -13.02 -13.01
N TRP A 219 -4.30 -12.33 -12.55
CA TRP A 219 -3.01 -12.22 -13.24
C TRP A 219 -2.35 -13.60 -13.40
N MET A 220 -2.25 -14.42 -12.34
CA MET A 220 -1.69 -15.78 -12.45
C MET A 220 -2.47 -16.69 -13.41
N LYS A 221 -3.78 -16.49 -13.55
CA LYS A 221 -4.62 -17.26 -14.49
C LYS A 221 -4.47 -16.83 -15.94
N GLN A 222 -3.99 -15.61 -16.19
CA GLN A 222 -3.85 -15.07 -17.53
C GLN A 222 -2.74 -15.75 -18.33
N SER A 223 -1.62 -16.10 -17.68
CA SER A 223 -0.49 -16.79 -18.32
C SER A 223 0.34 -17.56 -17.30
N THR A 224 0.93 -18.67 -17.72
CA THR A 224 1.93 -19.42 -16.94
C THR A 224 3.24 -18.65 -16.78
N ASP A 225 3.53 -17.71 -17.67
CA ASP A 225 4.74 -16.87 -17.62
C ASP A 225 4.68 -15.83 -16.50
N ASN A 226 3.49 -15.58 -15.94
CA ASN A 226 3.25 -14.69 -14.82
C ASN A 226 3.81 -15.29 -13.52
N THR A 227 5.11 -15.13 -13.35
CA THR A 227 5.92 -15.79 -12.31
C THR A 227 6.58 -14.84 -11.34
N ALA A 228 6.51 -13.52 -11.55
CA ALA A 228 7.15 -12.55 -10.66
C ALA A 228 6.22 -11.41 -10.26
N MET A 229 6.28 -11.02 -8.99
CA MET A 229 5.55 -9.86 -8.47
C MET A 229 6.37 -9.08 -7.45
N VAL A 230 5.99 -7.82 -7.29
CA VAL A 230 6.46 -6.95 -6.22
C VAL A 230 5.25 -6.46 -5.44
N TYR A 231 5.21 -6.80 -4.15
CA TYR A 231 4.24 -6.27 -3.21
C TYR A 231 4.90 -5.17 -2.38
N VAL A 232 4.27 -3.99 -2.33
CA VAL A 232 4.72 -2.84 -1.56
C VAL A 232 3.65 -2.51 -0.54
N GLY A 233 3.97 -2.67 0.75
CA GLY A 233 3.01 -2.42 1.82
C GLY A 233 3.47 -2.98 3.14
N GLU A 234 2.61 -2.90 4.14
CA GLU A 234 2.84 -3.58 5.42
C GLU A 234 2.61 -5.08 5.31
N GLY A 235 3.25 -5.83 6.20
CA GLY A 235 2.98 -7.25 6.35
C GLY A 235 1.61 -7.58 6.93
N ARG A 236 1.40 -8.87 7.23
CA ARG A 236 0.16 -9.44 7.74
C ARG A 236 -0.31 -8.72 9.00
N ASN A 237 -1.62 -8.49 9.07
CA ASN A 237 -2.28 -7.63 10.07
C ASN A 237 -1.89 -6.14 10.03
N GLY A 238 -1.12 -5.70 9.06
CA GLY A 238 -0.84 -4.29 8.84
C GLY A 238 -2.05 -3.53 8.31
N ALA A 239 -1.79 -2.36 7.76
CA ALA A 239 -2.78 -1.52 7.10
C ALA A 239 -3.17 -2.00 5.68
N ASN A 240 -2.45 -2.98 5.12
CA ASN A 240 -2.54 -3.34 3.71
C ASN A 240 -2.91 -4.81 3.49
N ALA A 241 -3.64 -5.05 2.40
CA ALA A 241 -4.14 -6.34 1.93
C ALA A 241 -4.99 -7.12 2.96
N CYS A 242 -5.71 -8.14 2.49
CA CYS A 242 -6.51 -9.02 3.34
C CYS A 242 -5.71 -10.25 3.77
N GLU A 243 -6.20 -10.98 4.78
CA GLU A 243 -5.55 -12.21 5.24
C GLU A 243 -5.42 -13.26 4.13
N GLY A 244 -6.43 -13.40 3.27
CA GLY A 244 -6.40 -14.34 2.15
C GLY A 244 -5.32 -14.03 1.10
N PHE A 245 -4.95 -12.76 0.92
CA PHE A 245 -3.81 -12.38 0.09
C PHE A 245 -2.50 -12.90 0.70
N PHE A 246 -2.30 -12.70 2.00
CA PHE A 246 -1.11 -13.21 2.68
C PHE A 246 -1.10 -14.73 2.75
N ASP A 247 -2.25 -15.39 2.92
CA ASP A 247 -2.35 -16.85 2.89
C ASP A 247 -1.89 -17.42 1.55
N LEU A 248 -2.27 -16.77 0.44
CA LEU A 248 -1.80 -17.12 -0.90
C LEU A 248 -0.26 -17.00 -1.02
N LEU A 249 0.31 -15.89 -0.55
CA LEU A 249 1.73 -15.59 -0.71
C LEU A 249 2.64 -16.34 0.28
N GLU A 250 2.13 -16.72 1.45
CA GLU A 250 2.86 -17.54 2.43
C GLU A 250 2.69 -19.06 2.17
N GLY A 251 1.89 -19.44 1.19
CA GLY A 251 1.77 -20.82 0.71
C GLY A 251 3.03 -21.33 0.00
N GLU A 252 2.95 -22.54 -0.56
CA GLU A 252 4.10 -23.20 -1.22
C GLU A 252 4.38 -22.68 -2.64
N GLY A 253 3.40 -22.03 -3.26
CA GLY A 253 3.49 -21.53 -4.63
C GLY A 253 4.35 -20.26 -4.81
N TRP A 254 4.87 -19.68 -3.73
CA TRP A 254 5.62 -18.43 -3.76
C TRP A 254 6.87 -18.48 -2.90
N ARG A 255 7.92 -17.82 -3.39
CA ARG A 255 9.18 -17.61 -2.69
C ARG A 255 9.52 -16.13 -2.69
N VAL A 256 9.87 -15.59 -1.53
CA VAL A 256 10.46 -14.26 -1.45
C VAL A 256 11.93 -14.32 -1.81
N VAL A 257 12.30 -13.57 -2.84
CA VAL A 257 13.67 -13.43 -3.32
C VAL A 257 14.38 -12.30 -2.58
N ARG A 258 13.64 -11.23 -2.25
CA ARG A 258 14.21 -10.04 -1.62
C ARG A 258 13.17 -9.26 -0.81
N VAL A 259 13.61 -8.63 0.26
CA VAL A 259 12.81 -7.70 1.05
C VAL A 259 13.63 -6.44 1.29
N GLU A 260 13.04 -5.28 1.00
CA GLU A 260 13.69 -3.99 1.19
C GLU A 260 12.85 -3.03 2.03
N ASP A 261 13.54 -2.23 2.83
CA ASP A 261 12.91 -1.15 3.59
C ASP A 261 12.57 0.03 2.68
N LEU A 262 11.45 0.69 3.01
CA LEU A 262 10.96 1.88 2.32
C LEU A 262 11.22 3.14 3.12
N GLY A 263 10.98 4.29 2.49
CA GLY A 263 11.03 5.57 3.19
C GLY A 263 9.93 5.66 4.25
N CYS A 264 10.33 5.91 5.49
CA CYS A 264 9.40 6.10 6.61
C CYS A 264 9.61 7.47 7.26
N LYS A 265 8.80 8.46 6.87
CA LYS A 265 8.77 9.76 7.56
C LYS A 265 8.06 9.63 8.90
N GLY A 266 8.68 10.18 9.94
CA GLY A 266 8.06 10.26 11.28
C GLY A 266 8.12 8.97 12.10
N GLY A 267 8.70 7.89 11.58
CA GLY A 267 8.94 6.64 12.33
C GLY A 267 7.68 5.80 12.60
N LYS A 268 6.61 5.97 11.82
CA LYS A 268 5.32 5.27 11.98
C LYS A 268 4.92 4.34 10.83
N GLY A 269 5.67 4.40 9.73
CA GLY A 269 5.57 3.45 8.62
C GLY A 269 6.34 2.17 8.91
N TYR A 270 5.77 1.05 8.48
CA TYR A 270 6.38 -0.28 8.55
C TYR A 270 6.34 -0.97 7.18
N GLU A 271 6.04 -0.22 6.12
CA GLU A 271 5.94 -0.71 4.77
C GLU A 271 7.31 -1.24 4.28
N LYS A 272 7.25 -2.30 3.47
CA LYS A 272 8.41 -2.91 2.82
C LYS A 272 8.07 -3.23 1.36
N ALA A 273 9.10 -3.39 0.55
CA ALA A 273 8.98 -3.97 -0.79
C ALA A 273 9.39 -5.44 -0.74
N PHE A 274 8.48 -6.33 -1.13
CA PHE A 274 8.68 -7.78 -1.18
C PHE A 274 8.73 -8.21 -2.65
N PHE A 275 9.89 -8.72 -3.07
CA PHE A 275 10.11 -9.25 -4.41
C PHE A 275 9.89 -10.76 -4.36
N MET A 276 8.97 -11.25 -5.17
CA MET A 276 8.47 -12.61 -5.09
C MET A 276 8.50 -13.29 -6.44
N GLU A 277 8.89 -14.57 -6.42
CA GLU A 277 8.82 -15.46 -7.57
C GLU A 277 7.90 -16.63 -7.25
N ARG A 278 7.13 -17.04 -8.24
CA ARG A 278 6.27 -18.22 -8.17
C ARG A 278 7.16 -19.46 -8.24
N VAL A 279 6.93 -20.40 -7.34
CA VAL A 279 7.57 -21.72 -7.40
C VAL A 279 6.79 -22.53 -8.42
N VAL A 280 7.42 -22.83 -9.56
CA VAL A 280 6.87 -23.78 -10.53
C VAL A 280 7.25 -25.16 -10.02
N THR A 281 6.26 -25.92 -9.54
CA THR A 281 6.46 -27.34 -9.30
C THR A 281 6.42 -28.03 -10.67
N ASP A 282 7.48 -28.77 -11.00
CA ASP A 282 7.55 -29.60 -12.21
C ASP A 282 6.59 -30.79 -12.07
N GLU A 283 5.28 -30.52 -12.02
CA GLU A 283 4.24 -31.55 -12.07
C GLU A 283 4.00 -31.88 -13.55
N GLY A 284 4.89 -32.66 -14.17
CA GLY A 284 4.63 -33.14 -15.53
C GLY A 284 5.77 -33.69 -16.38
N SER A 285 6.89 -34.13 -15.82
CA SER A 285 7.87 -34.94 -16.55
C SER A 285 7.76 -36.42 -16.18
N GLU A 286 6.56 -37.00 -16.32
CA GLU A 286 6.33 -38.46 -16.35
C GLU A 286 6.10 -38.95 -17.79
#